data_AF-A0A813F1D9-F1
#
_entry.id   AF-A0A813F1D9-F1
#
_cell.length_a   1.000
_cell.length_b   1.000
_cell.length_c   1.000
_cell.angle_alpha   90.00
_cell.angle_beta   90.00
_cell.angle_gamma   90.00
#
_symmetry.space_group_name_H-M   'P 1'
#
loop_
_entity.id
_entity.type
_entity.pdbx_description
1 polymer ?
#
loop_
_entity_poly.entity_id
_entity_poly.type
_entity_poly.pdbx_seq_one_letter_code
_entity_poly.pdbx_strand_id
1 'polypeptide(L)'
;MCAEACRVVLLSPLDIHFSQTRIRPDFQDGRSLEDTQANIQVTDLKAVQEFEDLSESELPGELLLVAPFPSIEVTKWRCKFRDENGAPRLDPDTGLDLYSKEESWFSFDNRRLCCLQRAAVAKWPLQARCEVVEVPHNLARTRELRKFDTRTFGKTVLVGSRDMPDPACWSWRAAVGQPEEPPPDTGVAMQPGVRWRGMRAGAPGSGRGGAEGGPGHQLSGRRLSMKNREERRRWSRKNHEDEEDESSPIKVIWRNVLLFLMVYFGLRLGVSLFRRHQDPPIGAVNATFSNASVPVLLVLKSPTHLSQLERLEVSGADEEVKAWET
;
A
#
# COMPACT_ATOMS: atom_id res chain seq x y z
N MET A 1 -22.51 -6.47 -9.25
CA MET A 1 -21.67 -5.42 -8.65
C MET A 1 -20.35 -5.47 -9.37
N CYS A 2 -20.06 -4.48 -10.22
CA CYS A 2 -18.78 -4.41 -10.93
C CYS A 2 -17.67 -4.21 -9.89
N ALA A 3 -16.59 -4.96 -9.98
CA ALA A 3 -15.41 -4.67 -9.20
C ALA A 3 -14.88 -3.32 -9.66
N GLU A 4 -14.96 -2.29 -8.81
CA GLU A 4 -14.30 -1.01 -9.06
C GLU A 4 -12.80 -1.29 -9.23
N ALA A 5 -12.26 -1.00 -10.40
CA ALA A 5 -10.83 -1.15 -10.67
C ALA A 5 -10.05 -0.02 -9.98
N CYS A 6 -8.78 -0.28 -9.66
CA CYS A 6 -7.87 0.80 -9.30
C CYS A 6 -7.78 1.80 -10.46
N ARG A 7 -7.74 3.10 -10.15
CA ARG A 7 -7.63 4.16 -11.15
C ARG A 7 -6.47 5.10 -10.83
N VAL A 8 -5.87 5.67 -11.86
CA VAL A 8 -4.85 6.71 -11.69
C VAL A 8 -5.55 8.06 -11.56
N VAL A 9 -5.16 8.86 -10.58
CA VAL A 9 -5.66 10.22 -10.35
C VAL A 9 -4.51 11.16 -10.02
N LEU A 10 -4.71 12.46 -10.23
CA LEU A 10 -3.76 13.50 -9.83
C LEU A 10 -4.18 14.07 -8.47
N LEU A 11 -3.29 14.00 -7.49
CA LEU A 11 -3.50 14.58 -6.15
C LEU A 11 -2.34 15.52 -5.78
N SER A 12 -2.63 16.52 -4.95
CA SER A 12 -1.58 17.28 -4.27
C SER A 12 -0.91 16.36 -3.23
N PRO A 13 0.43 16.20 -3.25
CA PRO A 13 1.14 15.42 -2.22
C PRO A 13 0.88 15.94 -0.80
N LEU A 14 0.59 17.24 -0.65
CA LEU A 14 0.35 17.88 0.65
C LEU A 14 -1.02 17.52 1.24
N ASP A 15 -1.96 17.06 0.40
CA ASP A 15 -3.29 16.59 0.79
C ASP A 15 -3.33 15.08 1.13
N ILE A 16 -2.20 14.38 0.96
CA ILE A 16 -2.07 12.95 1.24
C ILE A 16 -1.41 12.76 2.61
N HIS A 17 -2.02 11.93 3.44
CA HIS A 17 -1.60 11.65 4.81
C HIS A 17 -0.72 10.41 4.86
N PHE A 18 0.23 10.41 5.79
CA PHE A 18 0.99 9.22 6.15
C PHE A 18 0.10 8.19 6.84
N SER A 19 0.28 6.91 6.51
CA SER A 19 -0.42 5.81 7.19
C SER A 19 0.28 5.31 8.45
N GLN A 20 1.56 5.62 8.64
CA GLN A 20 2.37 5.15 9.77
C GLN A 20 3.11 6.31 10.40
N THR A 21 3.30 6.28 11.73
CA THR A 21 4.03 7.32 12.46
C THR A 21 5.53 7.37 12.16
N ARG A 22 6.14 6.29 11.66
CA ARG A 22 7.59 6.23 11.42
C ARG A 22 7.91 5.65 10.05
N ILE A 23 8.90 6.23 9.38
CA ILE A 23 9.50 5.71 8.15
C ILE A 23 11.01 5.53 8.31
N ARG A 24 11.58 4.62 7.52
CA ARG A 24 13.03 4.47 7.40
C ARG A 24 13.59 5.55 6.47
N PRO A 25 14.82 6.05 6.73
CA PRO A 25 15.48 7.04 5.88
C PRO A 25 15.94 6.46 4.54
N ASP A 26 16.03 5.13 4.42
CA ASP A 26 16.48 4.46 3.20
C ASP A 26 15.38 3.61 2.57
N PHE A 27 15.40 3.53 1.24
CA PHE A 27 14.62 2.61 0.44
C PHE A 27 15.21 1.19 0.50
N GLN A 28 14.46 0.20 0.02
CA GLN A 28 14.91 -1.20 0.02
C GLN A 28 16.08 -1.45 -0.95
N ASP A 29 16.24 -0.57 -1.93
CA ASP A 29 17.34 -0.59 -2.90
C ASP A 29 18.59 0.17 -2.40
N GLY A 30 18.56 0.69 -1.16
CA GLY A 30 19.68 1.38 -0.53
C GLY A 30 19.78 2.88 -0.84
N ARG A 31 18.89 3.45 -1.66
CA ARG A 31 18.84 4.90 -1.88
C ARG A 31 18.28 5.62 -0.65
N SER A 32 18.82 6.79 -0.34
CA SER A 32 18.28 7.66 0.72
C SER A 32 17.01 8.39 0.25
N LEU A 33 16.23 8.93 1.19
CA LEU A 33 15.09 9.83 0.88
C LEU A 33 15.56 11.09 0.14
N GLU A 34 16.71 11.63 0.55
CA GLU A 34 17.31 12.85 0.01
C GLU A 34 17.75 12.65 -1.45
N ASP A 35 18.48 11.56 -1.74
CA ASP A 35 18.91 11.23 -3.11
C ASP A 35 17.69 11.01 -4.01
N THR A 36 16.67 10.32 -3.49
CA THR A 36 15.45 10.04 -4.27
C THR A 36 14.66 11.32 -4.54
N GLN A 37 14.58 12.23 -3.56
CA GLN A 37 13.94 13.53 -3.71
C GLN A 37 14.65 14.39 -4.77
N ALA A 38 15.98 14.42 -4.78
CA ALA A 38 16.76 15.21 -5.74
C ALA A 38 16.52 14.78 -7.21
N ASN A 39 16.06 13.55 -7.41
CA ASN A 39 15.73 13.00 -8.73
C ASN A 39 14.27 13.23 -9.16
N ILE A 40 13.43 13.89 -8.32
CA ILE A 40 12.06 14.25 -8.71
C ILE A 40 12.11 15.44 -9.65
N GLN A 41 11.54 15.27 -10.84
CA GLN A 41 11.44 16.32 -11.84
C GLN A 41 10.15 17.12 -11.62
N VAL A 42 10.20 18.39 -11.99
CA VAL A 42 9.06 19.31 -11.91
C VAL A 42 8.80 19.83 -13.32
N THR A 43 7.57 19.65 -13.79
CA THR A 43 7.15 20.04 -15.14
C THR A 43 5.85 20.83 -15.04
N ASP A 44 5.57 21.70 -15.99
CA ASP A 44 4.27 22.38 -16.05
C ASP A 44 3.15 21.37 -16.34
N LEU A 45 2.09 21.38 -15.54
CA LEU A 45 0.99 20.43 -15.70
C LEU A 45 0.33 20.53 -17.09
N LYS A 46 0.22 21.76 -17.61
CA LYS A 46 -0.36 22.04 -18.94
C LYS A 46 0.42 21.42 -20.11
N ALA A 47 1.69 21.07 -19.90
CA ALA A 47 2.49 20.41 -20.93
C ALA A 47 2.11 18.93 -21.09
N VAL A 48 1.42 18.34 -20.11
CA VAL A 48 1.07 16.92 -20.09
C VAL A 48 -0.39 16.75 -20.52
N GLN A 49 -0.62 16.54 -21.83
CA GLN A 49 -1.96 16.49 -22.43
C GLN A 49 -2.75 15.19 -22.17
N GLU A 50 -2.18 14.20 -21.48
CA GLU A 50 -2.75 12.84 -21.44
C GLU A 50 -3.69 12.56 -20.26
N PHE A 51 -3.83 13.46 -19.28
CA PHE A 51 -4.66 13.21 -18.11
C PHE A 51 -5.97 14.01 -18.16
N GLU A 52 -7.08 13.30 -17.96
CA GLU A 52 -8.40 13.90 -17.78
C GLU A 52 -8.43 14.62 -16.42
N ASP A 53 -8.14 15.92 -16.43
CA ASP A 53 -8.16 16.76 -15.23
C ASP A 53 -9.61 16.92 -14.76
N LEU A 54 -9.96 16.24 -13.66
CA LEU A 54 -11.27 16.34 -13.03
C LEU A 54 -11.40 17.56 -12.11
N SER A 55 -10.39 18.43 -12.03
CA SER A 55 -10.46 19.64 -11.22
C SER A 55 -10.94 20.83 -12.07
N GLU A 56 -12.06 21.45 -11.67
CA GLU A 56 -12.60 22.66 -12.33
C GLU A 56 -11.74 23.93 -12.07
N SER A 57 -10.54 23.78 -11.51
CA SER A 57 -9.72 24.90 -11.05
C SER A 57 -8.70 25.30 -12.11
N GLU A 58 -9.02 26.31 -12.91
CA GLU A 58 -8.07 26.92 -13.87
C GLU A 58 -7.00 27.78 -13.16
N LEU A 59 -6.46 27.34 -12.03
CA LEU A 59 -5.42 28.10 -11.35
C LEU A 59 -4.14 28.12 -12.22
N PRO A 60 -3.68 29.30 -12.67
CA PRO A 60 -2.47 29.37 -13.46
C PRO A 60 -1.27 28.94 -12.61
N GLY A 61 -0.43 28.05 -13.16
CA GLY A 61 0.84 27.65 -12.55
C GLY A 61 0.85 26.34 -11.76
N GLU A 62 -0.07 25.40 -12.04
CA GLU A 62 0.03 24.04 -11.49
C GLU A 62 1.24 23.29 -12.06
N LEU A 63 2.01 22.67 -11.16
CA LEU A 63 3.20 21.89 -11.46
C LEU A 63 2.90 20.39 -11.30
N LEU A 64 3.44 19.55 -12.18
CA LEU A 64 3.45 18.10 -12.06
C LEU A 64 4.80 17.62 -11.52
N LEU A 65 4.76 16.80 -10.47
CA LEU A 65 5.93 16.10 -9.94
C LEU A 65 6.06 14.74 -10.63
N VAL A 66 7.12 14.58 -11.42
CA VAL A 66 7.45 13.32 -12.09
C VAL A 66 8.51 12.60 -11.27
N ALA A 67 8.11 11.55 -10.58
CA ALA A 67 8.96 10.82 -9.64
C ALA A 67 9.74 9.67 -10.30
N PRO A 68 10.97 9.35 -9.85
CA PRO A 68 11.79 8.25 -10.37
C PRO A 68 11.37 6.88 -9.81
N PHE A 69 10.11 6.73 -9.41
CA PHE A 69 9.57 5.52 -8.81
C PHE A 69 8.11 5.34 -9.26
N PRO A 70 7.56 4.10 -9.19
CA PRO A 70 6.17 3.87 -9.53
C PRO A 70 5.21 4.70 -8.68
N SER A 71 4.11 5.16 -9.29
CA SER A 71 3.05 5.94 -8.65
C SER A 71 2.62 5.30 -7.33
N ILE A 72 2.43 6.13 -6.30
CA ILE A 72 2.07 5.64 -4.97
C ILE A 72 0.61 5.21 -4.94
N GLU A 73 0.32 4.16 -4.18
CA GLU A 73 -1.05 3.74 -3.93
C GLU A 73 -1.64 4.54 -2.76
N VAL A 74 -2.86 5.03 -2.95
CA VAL A 74 -3.61 5.78 -1.93
C VAL A 74 -5.01 5.22 -1.73
N THR A 75 -5.61 5.45 -0.57
CA THR A 75 -7.01 5.08 -0.32
C THR A 75 -7.68 6.13 0.56
N LYS A 76 -8.99 6.33 0.37
CA LYS A 76 -9.80 7.14 1.30
C LYS A 76 -10.08 6.35 2.57
N TRP A 77 -9.74 6.93 3.72
CA TRP A 77 -9.91 6.26 5.00
C TRP A 77 -10.27 7.23 6.12
N ARG A 78 -11.04 6.73 7.10
CA ARG A 78 -11.33 7.45 8.35
C ARG A 78 -10.35 7.01 9.42
N CYS A 79 -9.43 7.89 9.77
CA CYS A 79 -8.42 7.57 10.77
C CYS A 79 -9.06 7.38 12.16
N LYS A 80 -8.65 6.32 12.86
CA LYS A 80 -8.98 6.11 14.27
C LYS A 80 -8.18 7.09 15.12
N PHE A 81 -8.83 7.75 16.07
CA PHE A 81 -8.17 8.70 16.96
C PHE A 81 -7.35 7.95 18.00
N ARG A 82 -6.15 8.47 18.27
CA ARG A 82 -5.21 7.89 19.23
C ARG A 82 -4.67 8.96 20.14
N ASP A 83 -4.35 8.58 21.37
CA ASP A 83 -3.62 9.43 22.29
C ASP A 83 -2.11 9.42 21.97
N GLU A 84 -1.34 10.19 22.75
CA GLU A 84 0.12 10.28 22.63
C GLU A 84 0.81 8.91 22.84
N ASN A 85 0.20 8.04 23.65
CA ASN A 85 0.67 6.68 23.91
C ASN A 85 0.35 5.72 22.74
N GLY A 86 -0.45 6.15 21.77
CA GLY A 86 -0.95 5.35 20.66
C GLY A 86 -2.18 4.50 21.01
N ALA A 87 -2.73 4.60 22.22
CA ALA A 87 -3.97 3.95 22.58
C ALA A 87 -5.16 4.63 21.88
N PRO A 88 -6.19 3.86 21.49
CA PRO A 88 -7.44 4.41 20.98
C PRO A 88 -8.04 5.47 21.89
N ARG A 89 -8.36 6.65 21.34
CA ARG A 89 -9.16 7.64 22.04
C ARG A 89 -10.61 7.15 22.08
N LEU A 90 -11.17 7.05 23.27
CA LEU A 90 -12.56 6.65 23.47
C LEU A 90 -13.45 7.88 23.66
N ASP A 91 -14.67 7.80 23.15
CA ASP A 91 -15.74 8.74 23.42
C ASP A 91 -16.11 8.68 24.91
N PRO A 92 -16.07 9.79 25.67
CA PRO A 92 -16.41 9.79 27.10
C PRO A 92 -17.83 9.30 27.40
N ASP A 93 -18.79 9.54 26.50
CA ASP A 93 -20.20 9.21 26.74
C ASP A 93 -20.51 7.75 26.44
N THR A 94 -20.00 7.25 25.31
CA THR A 94 -20.32 5.89 24.83
C THR A 94 -19.25 4.85 25.19
N GLY A 95 -18.03 5.28 25.51
CA GLY A 95 -16.87 4.41 25.73
C GLY A 95 -16.36 3.73 24.46
N LEU A 96 -16.73 4.23 23.27
CA LEU A 96 -16.40 3.65 21.98
C LEU A 96 -15.21 4.33 21.32
N ASP A 97 -14.53 3.63 20.42
CA ASP A 97 -13.43 4.19 19.63
C ASP A 97 -13.91 5.40 18.80
N LEU A 98 -13.18 6.51 18.88
CA LEU A 98 -13.41 7.70 18.06
C LEU A 98 -12.68 7.58 16.72
N TYR A 99 -13.36 8.01 15.66
CA TYR A 99 -12.81 8.11 14.30
C TYR A 99 -12.99 9.52 13.76
N SER A 100 -12.16 9.87 12.77
CA SER A 100 -12.37 11.08 11.98
C SER A 100 -13.76 11.08 11.36
N LYS A 101 -14.43 12.23 11.43
CA LYS A 101 -15.73 12.44 10.77
C LYS A 101 -15.57 12.37 9.25
N GLU A 102 -14.47 12.93 8.75
CA GLU A 102 -14.16 13.04 7.33
C GLU A 102 -13.18 11.95 6.90
N GLU A 103 -13.32 11.55 5.63
CA GLU A 103 -12.36 10.68 4.96
C GLU A 103 -11.22 11.51 4.42
N SER A 104 -9.99 11.04 4.62
CA SER A 104 -8.79 11.66 4.08
C SER A 104 -8.03 10.65 3.22
N TRP A 105 -7.17 11.14 2.34
CA TRP A 105 -6.30 10.29 1.52
C TRP A 105 -5.12 9.79 2.36
N PHE A 106 -4.91 8.49 2.38
CA PHE A 106 -3.76 7.87 3.06
C PHE A 106 -2.91 7.10 2.07
N SER A 107 -1.58 7.23 2.17
CA SER A 107 -0.63 6.50 1.35
C SER A 107 -0.29 5.11 1.93
N PHE A 108 -0.14 4.12 1.05
CA PHE A 108 0.45 2.83 1.41
C PHE A 108 2.00 2.85 1.40
N ASP A 109 2.62 3.86 0.77
CA ASP A 109 4.07 4.06 0.72
C ASP A 109 4.47 5.44 1.29
N ASN A 110 4.68 5.48 2.61
CA ASN A 110 5.01 6.70 3.33
C ASN A 110 6.40 7.26 2.98
N ARG A 111 7.35 6.43 2.51
CA ARG A 111 8.68 6.91 2.12
C ARG A 111 8.61 7.70 0.83
N ARG A 112 7.95 7.14 -0.19
CA ARG A 112 7.71 7.84 -1.46
C ARG A 112 6.88 9.11 -1.27
N LEU A 113 5.85 9.05 -0.41
CA LEU A 113 5.06 10.24 -0.06
C LEU A 113 5.92 11.33 0.58
N CYS A 114 6.84 10.99 1.49
CA CYS A 114 7.73 11.97 2.11
C CYS A 114 8.60 12.69 1.07
N CYS A 115 9.18 11.98 0.10
CA CYS A 115 9.92 12.59 -1.01
C CYS A 115 9.03 13.53 -1.84
N LEU A 116 7.81 13.12 -2.20
CA LEU A 116 6.86 13.94 -2.96
C LEU A 116 6.46 15.20 -2.20
N GLN A 117 6.17 15.10 -0.90
CA GLN A 117 5.85 16.25 -0.07
C GLN A 117 7.03 17.23 0.05
N ARG A 118 8.26 16.74 0.24
CA ARG A 118 9.44 17.61 0.27
C ARG A 118 9.66 18.33 -1.07
N ALA A 119 9.46 17.64 -2.19
CA ALA A 119 9.53 18.25 -3.52
C ALA A 119 8.41 19.30 -3.75
N ALA A 120 7.18 19.02 -3.31
CA ALA A 120 6.06 19.97 -3.37
C ALA A 120 6.32 21.22 -2.49
N VAL A 121 6.81 21.03 -1.26
CA VAL A 121 7.17 22.12 -0.33
C VAL A 121 8.22 23.04 -0.95
N ALA A 122 9.20 22.50 -1.67
CA ALA A 122 10.22 23.31 -2.35
C ALA A 122 9.65 24.22 -3.47
N LYS A 123 8.40 23.99 -3.90
CA LYS A 123 7.68 24.80 -4.89
C LYS A 123 6.56 25.65 -4.28
N TRP A 124 6.33 25.55 -2.97
CA TRP A 124 5.33 26.35 -2.27
C TRP A 124 5.61 27.86 -2.45
N PRO A 125 4.60 28.70 -2.77
CA PRO A 125 3.15 28.45 -2.71
C PRO A 125 2.51 27.94 -4.01
N LEU A 126 3.29 27.58 -5.03
CA LEU A 126 2.73 26.98 -6.25
C LEU A 126 2.15 25.60 -5.94
N GLN A 127 1.02 25.29 -6.56
CA GLN A 127 0.37 23.99 -6.38
C GLN A 127 1.12 22.93 -7.18
N ALA A 128 1.52 21.86 -6.50
CA ALA A 128 2.16 20.71 -7.11
C ALA A 128 1.21 19.50 -7.05
N ARG A 129 1.07 18.79 -8.17
CA ARG A 129 0.31 17.55 -8.31
C ARG A 129 1.25 16.37 -8.53
N CYS A 130 0.81 15.18 -8.21
CA CYS A 130 1.50 13.94 -8.55
C CYS A 130 0.50 12.86 -8.96
N GLU A 131 0.94 11.94 -9.80
CA GLU A 131 0.17 10.75 -10.15
C GLU A 131 0.13 9.76 -8.99
N VAL A 132 -1.07 9.32 -8.64
CA VAL A 132 -1.31 8.30 -7.63
C VAL A 132 -2.31 7.27 -8.12
N VAL A 133 -2.21 6.06 -7.60
CA VAL A 133 -3.18 4.99 -7.86
C VAL A 133 -4.18 4.96 -6.71
N GLU A 134 -5.42 5.36 -6.97
CA GLU A 134 -6.51 5.16 -6.02
C GLU A 134 -6.83 3.67 -5.94
N VAL A 135 -6.74 3.15 -4.72
CA VAL A 135 -7.16 1.81 -4.34
C VAL A 135 -8.52 1.94 -3.64
N PRO A 136 -9.63 1.52 -4.30
CA PRO A 136 -10.94 1.48 -3.70
C PRO A 136 -10.94 0.71 -2.37
N HIS A 137 -11.75 1.18 -1.41
CA HIS A 137 -11.77 0.63 -0.05
C HIS A 137 -12.08 -0.88 -0.01
N ASN A 138 -12.91 -1.37 -0.93
CA ASN A 138 -13.25 -2.79 -1.05
C ASN A 138 -12.08 -3.66 -1.57
N LEU A 139 -11.12 -3.06 -2.28
CA LEU A 139 -9.90 -3.71 -2.76
C LEU A 139 -8.72 -3.56 -1.79
N ALA A 140 -8.72 -2.51 -0.99
CA ALA A 140 -7.72 -2.30 0.05
C ALA A 140 -7.69 -3.49 1.00
N ARG A 141 -6.55 -4.19 1.06
CA ARG A 141 -6.44 -5.40 1.90
C ARG A 141 -6.60 -4.98 3.35
N THR A 142 -7.51 -5.63 4.08
CA THR A 142 -7.75 -5.35 5.51
C THR A 142 -6.46 -5.37 6.34
N ARG A 143 -5.46 -6.19 5.96
CA ARG A 143 -4.15 -6.25 6.62
C ARG A 143 -3.33 -4.96 6.46
N GLU A 144 -3.40 -4.28 5.33
CA GLU A 144 -2.68 -3.02 5.10
C GLU A 144 -3.35 -1.87 5.84
N LEU A 145 -4.68 -1.85 5.86
CA LEU A 145 -5.47 -0.88 6.63
C LEU A 145 -5.24 -0.99 8.15
N ARG A 146 -4.94 -2.20 8.67
CA ARG A 146 -4.53 -2.39 10.07
C ARG A 146 -3.21 -1.70 10.41
N LYS A 147 -2.37 -1.39 9.41
CA LYS A 147 -1.11 -0.65 9.61
C LYS A 147 -1.34 0.85 9.74
N PHE A 148 -2.59 1.32 9.59
CA PHE A 148 -2.92 2.74 9.69
C PHE A 148 -2.93 3.11 11.17
N ASP A 149 -1.74 3.45 11.66
CA ASP A 149 -1.44 3.69 13.06
C ASP A 149 -0.66 5.00 13.18
N THR A 150 -1.37 6.09 12.90
CA THR A 150 -0.83 7.44 13.04
C THR A 150 -1.35 8.11 14.30
N ARG A 151 -0.44 8.75 15.03
CA ARG A 151 -0.76 9.56 16.21
C ARG A 151 -1.14 11.00 15.84
N THR A 152 -0.67 11.48 14.70
CA THR A 152 -0.81 12.86 14.22
C THR A 152 -1.75 12.95 13.01
N PHE A 153 -2.72 12.03 12.92
CA PHE A 153 -3.65 11.93 11.78
C PHE A 153 -2.95 11.77 10.43
N GLY A 154 -1.67 11.35 10.43
CA GLY A 154 -0.85 11.24 9.24
C GLY A 154 -0.34 12.58 8.70
N LYS A 155 -0.41 13.66 9.47
CA LYS A 155 0.12 14.98 9.08
C LYS A 155 1.62 15.13 9.32
N THR A 156 2.17 14.30 10.20
CA THR A 156 3.61 14.26 10.49
C THR A 156 4.13 12.83 10.48
N VAL A 157 5.44 12.68 10.26
CA VAL A 157 6.12 11.38 10.26
C VAL A 157 7.50 11.49 10.89
N LEU A 158 7.89 10.49 11.67
CA LEU A 158 9.23 10.33 12.20
C LEU A 158 10.12 9.62 11.19
N VAL A 159 11.22 10.24 10.80
CA VAL A 159 12.22 9.70 9.88
C VAL A 159 13.39 9.17 10.68
N GLY A 160 13.54 7.84 10.73
CA GLY A 160 14.64 7.20 11.44
C GLY A 160 14.42 5.72 11.72
N SER A 161 15.51 5.02 12.05
CA SER A 161 15.42 3.63 12.54
C SER A 161 14.67 3.57 13.87
N ARG A 162 14.13 2.39 14.22
CA ARG A 162 13.42 2.17 15.50
C ARG A 162 14.33 2.42 16.71
N ASP A 163 15.61 2.11 16.57
CA ASP A 163 16.60 2.20 17.65
C ASP A 163 17.21 3.61 17.79
N MET A 164 16.84 4.53 16.90
CA MET A 164 17.28 5.92 16.97
C MET A 164 16.47 6.66 18.05
N PRO A 165 17.12 7.19 19.11
CA PRO A 165 16.42 7.78 20.25
C PRO A 165 15.70 9.08 19.87
N ASP A 166 16.26 9.83 18.93
CA ASP A 166 15.72 11.12 18.46
C ASP A 166 15.60 11.12 16.93
N PRO A 167 14.55 10.49 16.38
CA PRO A 167 14.33 10.51 14.93
C PRO A 167 13.89 11.90 14.47
N ALA A 168 14.35 12.32 13.29
CA ALA A 168 13.92 13.58 12.71
C ALA A 168 12.40 13.58 12.49
N CYS A 169 11.70 14.64 12.89
CA CYS A 169 10.27 14.80 12.63
C CYS A 169 10.07 15.59 11.33
N TRP A 170 9.24 15.07 10.43
CA TRP A 170 8.84 15.77 9.20
C TRP A 170 7.35 16.13 9.24
N SER A 171 7.06 17.41 8.96
CA SER A 171 5.71 17.99 8.84
C SER A 171 5.77 19.03 7.73
N TRP A 172 4.98 18.84 6.66
CA TRP A 172 5.05 19.78 5.53
C TRP A 172 4.57 21.18 5.94
N ARG A 173 3.57 21.28 6.83
CA ARG A 173 3.07 22.57 7.34
C ARG A 173 4.16 23.33 8.08
N ALA A 174 4.87 22.65 8.99
CA ALA A 174 5.99 23.24 9.71
C ALA A 174 7.09 23.72 8.73
N ALA A 175 7.38 22.93 7.69
CA ALA A 175 8.39 23.27 6.69
C ALA A 175 8.06 24.53 5.86
N VAL A 176 6.77 24.84 5.65
CA VAL A 176 6.32 26.07 4.98
C VAL A 176 5.95 27.20 5.94
N GLY A 177 6.27 27.06 7.24
CA GLY A 177 5.96 28.07 8.26
C GLY A 177 4.47 28.20 8.57
N GLN A 178 3.64 27.22 8.22
CA GLN A 178 2.24 27.18 8.62
C GLN A 178 2.07 26.57 10.02
N PRO A 179 1.08 27.05 10.81
CA PRO A 179 0.79 26.45 12.10
C PRO A 179 0.35 25.00 11.94
N GLU A 180 0.74 24.15 12.88
CA GLU A 180 0.22 22.79 12.95
C GLU A 180 -1.28 22.84 13.22
N GLU A 181 -2.03 22.11 12.40
CA GLU A 181 -3.47 22.06 12.54
C GLU A 181 -3.81 21.24 13.79
N PRO A 182 -4.61 21.78 14.71
CA PRO A 182 -4.96 21.07 15.92
C PRO A 182 -5.65 19.74 15.58
N PRO A 183 -5.49 18.72 16.42
CA PRO A 183 -6.24 17.49 16.27
C PRO A 183 -7.74 17.82 16.26
N PRO A 184 -8.55 17.22 15.37
CA PRO A 184 -9.99 17.43 15.38
C PRO A 184 -10.56 17.04 16.75
N ASP A 185 -11.20 18.01 17.42
CA ASP A 185 -11.78 17.80 18.75
C ASP A 185 -12.99 16.87 18.72
N THR A 186 -13.69 16.81 17.58
CA THR A 186 -14.91 16.03 17.41
C THR A 186 -14.66 14.83 16.50
N GLY A 187 -14.73 13.64 17.10
CA GLY A 187 -14.75 12.37 16.38
C GLY A 187 -16.17 11.79 16.34
N VAL A 188 -16.39 10.84 15.44
CA VAL A 188 -17.61 10.04 15.43
C VAL A 188 -17.33 8.74 16.18
N ALA A 189 -18.09 8.49 17.25
CA ALA A 189 -18.05 7.23 17.98
C ALA A 189 -18.62 6.11 17.12
N MET A 190 -17.84 5.05 16.89
CA MET A 190 -18.27 3.94 16.03
C MET A 190 -18.79 2.76 16.86
N GLN A 191 -20.04 2.34 16.60
CA GLN A 191 -20.65 1.24 17.34
C GLN A 191 -19.90 -0.10 17.15
N PRO A 192 -19.48 -0.76 18.24
CA PRO A 192 -18.79 -2.04 18.21
C PRO A 192 -19.79 -3.13 17.84
N GLY A 193 -19.90 -3.41 16.55
CA GLY A 193 -20.92 -4.35 16.06
C GLY A 193 -21.19 -4.19 14.57
N VAL A 194 -20.96 -2.99 14.04
CA VAL A 194 -20.73 -2.80 12.62
C VAL A 194 -19.29 -3.24 12.33
N ARG A 195 -19.00 -4.56 12.48
CA ARG A 195 -17.91 -5.15 11.70
C ARG A 195 -18.17 -4.67 10.28
N TRP A 196 -17.18 -4.07 9.62
CA TRP A 196 -17.20 -3.79 8.19
C TRP A 196 -17.45 -5.11 7.44
N ARG A 197 -18.71 -5.55 7.39
CA ARG A 197 -19.18 -6.67 6.57
C ARG A 197 -19.30 -6.11 5.17
N GLY A 198 -18.14 -5.79 4.58
CA GLY A 198 -17.99 -5.98 3.16
C GLY A 198 -18.24 -7.46 2.87
N MET A 199 -19.42 -7.75 2.33
CA MET A 199 -19.61 -8.78 1.30
C MET A 199 -19.07 -10.19 1.59
N ARG A 200 -19.66 -10.87 2.57
CA ARG A 200 -19.96 -12.32 2.43
C ARG A 200 -21.41 -12.59 2.83
N ALA A 201 -22.34 -11.85 2.23
CA ALA A 201 -23.75 -12.23 2.18
C ALA A 201 -24.01 -12.82 0.79
N GLY A 202 -23.55 -14.05 0.60
CA GLY A 202 -23.56 -14.71 -0.72
C GLY A 202 -23.18 -16.17 -0.63
N ALA A 203 -23.77 -16.91 0.31
CA ALA A 203 -23.90 -18.36 0.22
C ALA A 203 -25.14 -18.78 1.04
N PRO A 204 -26.32 -18.92 0.41
CA PRO A 204 -27.45 -19.58 1.02
C PRO A 204 -27.15 -21.08 1.01
N GLY A 205 -26.67 -21.63 2.13
CA GLY A 205 -26.21 -23.02 2.16
C GLY A 205 -26.21 -23.64 3.56
N SER A 206 -27.34 -24.25 3.89
CA SER A 206 -27.51 -25.46 4.71
C SER A 206 -26.91 -25.53 6.13
N GLY A 207 -27.83 -25.60 7.11
CA GLY A 207 -27.62 -26.17 8.45
C GLY A 207 -28.60 -25.51 9.41
N ARG A 208 -29.89 -25.86 9.47
CA ARG A 208 -30.53 -27.12 9.91
C ARG A 208 -30.06 -27.57 11.30
N GLY A 209 -30.95 -27.39 12.28
CA GLY A 209 -30.87 -27.86 13.67
C GLY A 209 -30.75 -26.68 14.64
N GLY A 210 -31.75 -26.27 15.43
CA GLY A 210 -32.89 -26.99 15.99
C GLY A 210 -32.74 -27.02 17.51
N ALA A 211 -33.59 -26.26 18.22
CA ALA A 211 -33.98 -26.34 19.64
C ALA A 211 -34.33 -24.91 20.12
N GLU A 212 -35.59 -24.47 20.02
CA GLU A 212 -36.68 -24.70 20.98
C GLU A 212 -36.39 -24.26 22.42
N GLY A 213 -37.13 -23.23 22.86
CA GLY A 213 -37.76 -23.22 24.18
C GLY A 213 -37.15 -22.34 25.27
N GLY A 214 -37.79 -21.20 25.56
CA GLY A 214 -37.66 -20.56 26.87
C GLY A 214 -38.14 -19.10 26.92
N PRO A 215 -39.35 -18.81 27.46
CA PRO A 215 -39.87 -17.46 27.58
C PRO A 215 -39.59 -16.84 28.97
N GLY A 216 -39.33 -15.53 28.97
CA GLY A 216 -39.72 -14.63 30.05
C GLY A 216 -38.69 -14.39 31.16
N HIS A 217 -38.14 -13.18 31.21
CA HIS A 217 -38.35 -12.33 32.38
C HIS A 217 -37.99 -10.86 32.10
N GLN A 218 -38.97 -10.01 32.35
CA GLN A 218 -38.83 -8.57 32.47
C GLN A 218 -38.15 -8.18 33.79
N LEU A 219 -37.36 -7.11 33.70
CA LEU A 219 -37.05 -6.10 34.73
C LEU A 219 -36.34 -6.55 36.01
N SER A 220 -35.08 -6.14 36.17
CA SER A 220 -34.65 -5.24 37.27
C SER A 220 -33.13 -5.10 37.34
N GLY A 221 -32.68 -3.90 37.72
CA GLY A 221 -31.63 -3.79 38.73
C GLY A 221 -30.18 -3.80 38.23
N ARG A 222 -29.69 -2.58 37.96
CA ARG A 222 -28.31 -2.11 38.19
C ARG A 222 -27.57 -2.91 39.30
N ARG A 223 -26.85 -3.97 38.94
CA ARG A 223 -25.68 -4.51 39.68
C ARG A 223 -24.93 -5.65 38.98
N LEU A 224 -25.07 -5.79 37.66
CA LEU A 224 -24.12 -6.55 36.84
C LEU A 224 -23.12 -5.51 36.31
N SER A 225 -21.84 -5.56 36.64
CA SER A 225 -20.90 -6.21 35.73
C SER A 225 -19.44 -5.96 36.17
N MET A 226 -19.02 -6.52 37.30
CA MET A 226 -17.60 -6.88 37.47
C MET A 226 -17.32 -8.30 36.94
N LYS A 227 -18.22 -9.25 37.18
CA LYS A 227 -18.11 -10.63 36.64
C LYS A 227 -18.14 -10.68 35.11
N ASN A 228 -18.98 -9.87 34.45
CA ASN A 228 -19.03 -9.81 32.98
C ASN A 228 -17.76 -9.19 32.36
N ARG A 229 -16.98 -8.41 33.12
CA ARG A 229 -15.70 -7.85 32.67
C ARG A 229 -14.59 -8.90 32.71
N GLU A 230 -14.60 -9.79 33.71
CA GLU A 230 -13.70 -10.94 33.77
C GLU A 230 -14.07 -12.01 32.75
N GLU A 231 -15.35 -12.29 32.53
CA GLU A 231 -15.80 -13.22 31.50
C GLU A 231 -15.47 -12.70 30.08
N ARG A 232 -15.60 -11.39 29.81
CA ARG A 232 -15.08 -10.80 28.56
C ARG A 232 -13.57 -10.95 28.40
N ARG A 233 -12.78 -10.80 29.48
CA ARG A 233 -11.33 -11.02 29.44
C ARG A 233 -10.99 -12.49 29.19
N ARG A 234 -11.76 -13.43 29.75
CA ARG A 234 -11.60 -14.87 29.52
C ARG A 234 -11.98 -15.26 28.08
N TRP A 235 -13.09 -14.75 27.56
CA TRP A 235 -13.53 -14.99 26.18
C TRP A 235 -12.56 -14.38 25.15
N SER A 236 -12.02 -13.19 25.44
CA SER A 236 -11.01 -12.55 24.58
C SER A 236 -9.65 -13.27 24.61
N ARG A 237 -9.26 -13.91 25.72
CA ARG A 237 -8.07 -14.78 25.75
C ARG A 237 -8.28 -16.05 24.94
N LYS A 238 -9.44 -16.69 25.11
CA LYS A 238 -9.74 -17.96 24.43
C LYS A 238 -9.85 -17.80 22.90
N ASN A 239 -10.49 -16.73 22.44
CA ASN A 239 -10.56 -16.45 21.00
C ASN A 239 -9.20 -16.02 20.40
N HIS A 240 -8.28 -15.50 21.20
CA HIS A 240 -6.94 -15.14 20.72
C HIS A 240 -6.06 -16.38 20.55
N GLU A 241 -6.26 -17.43 21.37
CA GLU A 241 -5.58 -18.72 21.22
C GLU A 241 -6.10 -19.51 20.00
N ASP A 242 -7.40 -19.41 19.69
CA ASP A 242 -7.98 -20.10 18.52
C ASP A 242 -7.74 -19.38 17.18
N GLU A 243 -7.57 -18.04 17.15
CA GLU A 243 -7.24 -17.29 15.91
C GLU A 243 -5.75 -17.33 15.53
N GLU A 244 -4.84 -17.64 16.47
CA GLU A 244 -3.40 -17.72 16.16
C GLU A 244 -3.03 -18.99 15.37
N ASP A 245 -3.87 -20.03 15.39
CA ASP A 245 -3.57 -21.28 14.70
C ASP A 245 -3.91 -21.27 13.20
N GLU A 246 -4.81 -20.40 12.73
CA GLU A 246 -5.25 -20.41 11.32
C GLU A 246 -4.36 -19.61 10.36
N SER A 247 -3.49 -18.73 10.90
CA SER A 247 -2.58 -17.89 10.10
C SER A 247 -1.09 -18.17 10.34
N SER A 248 -0.73 -19.40 10.70
CA SER A 248 0.69 -19.77 10.75
C SER A 248 1.31 -19.63 9.35
N PRO A 249 2.38 -18.83 9.17
CA PRO A 249 3.08 -18.67 7.89
C PRO A 249 3.47 -20.01 7.26
N ILE A 250 3.71 -21.01 8.11
CA ILE A 250 4.06 -22.38 7.73
C ILE A 250 2.92 -23.02 6.92
N LYS A 251 1.64 -22.85 7.31
CA LYS A 251 0.50 -23.40 6.56
C LYS A 251 0.36 -22.80 5.16
N VAL A 252 0.65 -21.50 5.01
CA VAL A 252 0.62 -20.83 3.71
C VAL A 252 1.73 -21.36 2.80
N ILE A 253 2.93 -21.57 3.33
CA ILE A 253 4.06 -22.16 2.59
C ILE A 253 3.70 -23.58 2.15
N TRP A 254 3.18 -24.44 3.05
CA TRP A 254 2.78 -25.81 2.70
C TRP A 254 1.70 -25.86 1.63
N ARG A 255 0.71 -24.95 1.68
CA ARG A 255 -0.33 -24.86 0.64
C ARG A 255 0.27 -24.54 -0.73
N ASN A 256 1.22 -23.60 -0.79
CA ASN A 256 1.87 -23.24 -2.06
C ASN A 256 2.77 -24.36 -2.57
N VAL A 257 3.49 -25.06 -1.68
CA VAL A 257 4.30 -26.24 -2.02
C VAL A 257 3.41 -27.36 -2.57
N LEU A 258 2.26 -27.62 -1.95
CA LEU A 258 1.31 -28.64 -2.40
C LEU A 258 0.75 -28.31 -3.79
N LEU A 259 0.37 -27.05 -4.04
CA LEU A 259 -0.10 -26.60 -5.35
C LEU A 259 0.99 -26.73 -6.42
N PHE A 260 2.23 -26.36 -6.09
CA PHE A 260 3.37 -26.51 -7.00
C PHE A 260 3.60 -27.98 -7.36
N LEU A 261 3.57 -28.88 -6.37
CA LEU A 261 3.72 -30.32 -6.60
C LEU A 261 2.58 -30.86 -7.48
N MET A 262 1.33 -30.50 -7.22
CA MET A 262 0.17 -30.91 -8.03
C MET A 262 0.32 -30.50 -9.50
N VAL A 263 0.70 -29.24 -9.77
CA VAL A 263 0.92 -28.74 -11.13
C VAL A 263 2.10 -29.45 -11.80
N TYR A 264 3.21 -29.60 -11.08
CA TYR A 264 4.40 -30.29 -11.59
C TYR A 264 4.11 -31.75 -11.96
N PHE A 265 3.44 -32.51 -11.08
CA PHE A 265 3.04 -33.89 -11.35
C PHE A 265 2.06 -33.98 -12.51
N GLY A 266 1.09 -33.06 -12.60
CA GLY A 266 0.14 -32.97 -13.72
C GLY A 266 0.84 -32.78 -15.07
N LEU A 267 1.79 -31.84 -15.15
CA LEU A 267 2.58 -31.61 -16.36
C LEU A 267 3.45 -32.83 -16.71
N ARG A 268 4.08 -33.45 -15.71
CA ARG A 268 4.93 -34.64 -15.91
C ARG A 268 4.13 -35.85 -16.40
N LEU A 269 2.92 -36.06 -15.88
CA LEU A 269 1.98 -37.06 -16.37
C LEU A 269 1.55 -36.76 -17.81
N GLY A 270 1.23 -35.51 -18.12
CA GLY A 270 0.90 -35.07 -19.48
C GLY A 270 2.00 -35.36 -20.49
N VAL A 271 3.25 -35.01 -20.18
CA VAL A 271 4.42 -35.30 -21.05
C VAL A 271 4.64 -36.81 -21.18
N SER A 272 4.46 -37.58 -20.11
CA SER A 272 4.63 -39.04 -20.16
C SER A 272 3.58 -39.73 -21.03
N LEU A 273 2.33 -39.27 -21.00
CA LEU A 273 1.26 -39.80 -21.83
C LEU A 273 1.44 -39.37 -23.30
N PHE A 274 1.87 -38.14 -23.53
CA PHE A 274 2.14 -37.63 -24.87
C PHE A 274 3.29 -38.38 -25.55
N ARG A 275 4.40 -38.64 -24.84
CA ARG A 275 5.51 -39.47 -25.37
C ARG A 275 5.06 -40.88 -25.74
N ARG A 276 4.23 -41.52 -24.90
CA ARG A 276 3.65 -42.84 -25.22
C ARG A 276 2.78 -42.85 -26.47
N HIS A 277 2.18 -41.72 -26.82
CA HIS A 277 1.35 -41.60 -28.03
C HIS A 277 2.17 -41.29 -29.29
N GLN A 278 3.38 -40.74 -29.12
CA GLN A 278 4.28 -40.41 -30.22
C GLN A 278 5.20 -41.55 -30.64
N ASP A 279 5.36 -42.58 -29.81
CA ASP A 279 6.05 -43.80 -30.23
C ASP A 279 5.07 -44.64 -31.08
N PRO A 280 5.18 -44.64 -32.43
CA PRO A 280 4.41 -45.58 -33.23
C PRO A 280 4.77 -47.00 -32.77
N PRO A 281 3.80 -47.95 -32.74
CA PRO A 281 4.11 -49.34 -32.44
C PRO A 281 5.23 -49.80 -33.37
N ILE A 282 6.38 -50.18 -32.78
CA ILE A 282 7.54 -50.70 -33.50
C ILE A 282 7.12 -52.03 -34.10
N GLY A 283 6.59 -51.96 -35.31
CA GLY A 283 6.05 -53.06 -36.07
C GLY A 283 5.92 -52.63 -37.52
N ALA A 284 6.96 -52.97 -38.29
CA ALA A 284 7.04 -52.92 -39.75
C ALA A 284 7.22 -51.54 -40.40
N VAL A 285 8.48 -51.11 -40.54
CA VAL A 285 8.91 -50.55 -41.84
C VAL A 285 10.31 -51.07 -42.17
N ASN A 286 10.35 -52.01 -43.11
CA ASN A 286 11.57 -52.41 -43.78
C ASN A 286 12.00 -51.31 -44.77
N ALA A 287 13.32 -51.15 -44.80
CA ALA A 287 14.14 -50.86 -45.97
C ALA A 287 14.14 -49.44 -46.58
N THR A 288 15.39 -48.98 -46.70
CA THR A 288 15.95 -48.15 -47.77
C THR A 288 15.39 -46.76 -47.92
N PHE A 289 16.17 -45.74 -47.56
CA PHE A 289 16.54 -44.71 -48.54
C PHE A 289 17.85 -44.00 -48.16
N SER A 290 18.50 -43.57 -49.22
CA SER A 290 19.91 -43.28 -49.43
C SER A 290 20.43 -41.98 -48.83
N ASN A 291 21.74 -42.01 -48.53
CA ASN A 291 22.62 -40.88 -48.30
C ASN A 291 22.43 -39.74 -49.31
N ALA A 292 22.20 -38.53 -48.80
CA ALA A 292 22.50 -37.30 -49.52
C ALA A 292 23.07 -36.27 -48.52
N SER A 293 24.36 -36.02 -48.68
CA SER A 293 25.16 -35.00 -48.00
C SER A 293 24.72 -33.60 -48.40
N VAL A 294 24.44 -32.74 -47.41
CA VAL A 294 24.27 -31.29 -47.60
C VAL A 294 25.29 -30.55 -46.72
N PRO A 295 26.11 -29.63 -47.28
CA PRO A 295 27.03 -28.82 -46.48
C PRO A 295 26.30 -27.61 -45.88
N VAL A 296 26.43 -27.42 -44.58
CA VAL A 296 25.91 -26.26 -43.84
C VAL A 296 26.98 -25.17 -43.84
N LEU A 297 26.70 -24.08 -44.55
CA LEU A 297 27.50 -22.86 -44.61
C LEU A 297 27.27 -22.04 -43.32
N LEU A 298 28.27 -21.99 -42.44
CA LEU A 298 28.27 -21.14 -41.24
C LEU A 298 28.59 -19.69 -41.63
N VAL A 299 27.60 -18.81 -41.57
CA VAL A 299 27.79 -17.35 -41.65
C VAL A 299 27.90 -16.80 -40.23
N LEU A 300 29.13 -16.58 -39.78
CA LEU A 300 29.45 -15.83 -38.57
C LEU A 300 29.21 -14.33 -38.82
N LYS A 301 28.30 -13.73 -38.05
CA LYS A 301 28.08 -12.29 -38.00
C LYS A 301 28.55 -11.77 -36.64
N SER A 302 29.72 -11.12 -36.63
CA SER A 302 30.25 -10.36 -35.50
C SER A 302 29.58 -8.98 -35.41
N PRO A 303 29.30 -8.45 -34.21
CA PRO A 303 29.11 -7.02 -34.01
C PRO A 303 30.31 -6.42 -33.27
N THR A 304 31.06 -5.61 -34.00
CA THR A 304 32.10 -4.71 -33.49
C THR A 304 31.49 -3.35 -33.19
N HIS A 305 32.09 -2.65 -32.23
CA HIS A 305 32.05 -1.19 -32.00
C HIS A 305 30.76 -0.58 -31.46
N LEU A 306 30.80 -0.17 -30.18
CA LEU A 306 30.37 1.16 -29.76
C LEU A 306 31.14 1.53 -28.48
N SER A 307 32.20 2.29 -28.69
CA SER A 307 32.97 2.96 -27.65
C SER A 307 33.01 4.44 -28.00
N GLN A 308 32.86 5.27 -26.97
CA GLN A 308 33.20 6.69 -26.90
C GLN A 308 32.14 7.69 -27.41
N LEU A 309 31.54 8.37 -26.44
CA LEU A 309 30.99 9.72 -26.40
C LEU A 309 30.49 9.87 -24.95
N GLU A 310 30.75 10.89 -24.15
CA GLU A 310 31.43 12.16 -24.32
C GLU A 310 31.58 12.67 -22.86
N ARG A 311 32.82 12.93 -22.41
CA ARG A 311 33.08 13.62 -21.13
C ARG A 311 33.15 15.10 -21.45
N LEU A 312 32.04 15.80 -21.27
CA LEU A 312 32.02 17.27 -21.32
C LEU A 312 32.09 17.82 -19.90
N GLU A 313 33.15 18.60 -19.72
CA GLU A 313 33.50 19.40 -18.56
C GLU A 313 32.40 20.41 -18.24
N VAL A 314 32.07 20.57 -16.95
CA VAL A 314 31.40 21.77 -16.45
C VAL A 314 32.30 22.37 -15.38
N SER A 315 33.05 23.38 -15.80
CA SER A 315 33.74 24.33 -14.93
C SER A 315 32.82 25.49 -14.58
N GLY A 316 32.88 25.95 -13.33
CA GLY A 316 32.55 27.33 -12.98
C GLY A 316 31.22 27.53 -12.27
N ALA A 317 31.27 27.66 -10.95
CA ALA A 317 30.30 28.42 -10.16
C ALA A 317 30.91 28.74 -8.78
N ASP A 318 31.83 29.71 -8.76
CA ASP A 318 32.25 30.45 -7.55
C ASP A 318 31.96 31.92 -7.81
N GLU A 319 30.85 32.43 -7.25
CA GLU A 319 30.43 33.83 -7.03
C GLU A 319 28.89 33.73 -6.88
N GLU A 320 28.17 34.28 -5.91
CA GLU A 320 28.34 35.44 -5.05
C GLU A 320 26.98 35.57 -4.35
N VAL A 321 26.86 35.37 -3.03
CA VAL A 321 25.67 35.86 -2.28
C VAL A 321 26.13 36.33 -0.91
N LYS A 322 26.46 37.61 -0.83
CA LYS A 322 26.47 38.40 0.40
C LYS A 322 25.36 39.43 0.32
N ALA A 323 24.82 39.72 1.50
CA ALA A 323 24.05 40.91 1.87
C ALA A 323 22.55 40.91 1.56
N TRP A 324 21.75 40.44 2.52
CA TRP A 324 20.49 41.09 2.93
C TRP A 324 20.25 40.86 4.43
N GLU A 325 20.87 41.70 5.27
CA GLU A 325 20.42 41.98 6.65
C GLU A 325 20.26 43.50 6.76
N THR A 326 19.02 43.96 6.69
CA THR A 326 18.49 45.21 7.28
C THR A 326 16.97 45.14 7.23
#